data_AF-A0A2G9GK55-F1
#
_entry.id   AF-A0A2G9GK55-F1
#
_cell.length_a   1.000
_cell.length_b   1.000
_cell.length_c   1.000
_cell.angle_alpha   90.00
_cell.angle_beta   90.00
_cell.angle_gamma   90.00
#
_symmetry.space_group_name_H-M   'P 1'
#
loop_
_entity.id
_entity.type
_entity.pdbx_description
1 polymer ?
#
loop_
_entity_poly.entity_id
_entity_poly.type
_entity_poly.pdbx_seq_one_letter_code
_entity_poly.pdbx_strand_id
1 'polypeptide(L)'
;MKELARGYNTEAKCSYNVITTASYLGMNSAPKEAFDWAMKQHRLQVATAILGRIMNDTASHKFEKKRGQPTTGIECYMNEYGVSEEEALKEFYNIAENAWKDINEEFVKKNDISMEIIITAVNLSRVTYVVYKHNQD
;
A
#
# COMPACT_ATOMS: atom_id res chain seq x y z
N MET A 1 6.19 -12.43 -8.76
CA MET A 1 5.76 -11.04 -9.07
C MET A 1 4.25 -10.96 -9.26
N LYS A 2 3.67 -11.64 -10.27
CA LYS A 2 2.21 -11.83 -10.35
C LYS A 2 1.65 -12.58 -9.15
N GLU A 3 2.41 -13.44 -8.47
CA GLU A 3 1.95 -14.18 -7.29
C GLU A 3 2.13 -13.43 -5.97
N LEU A 4 3.21 -12.66 -5.75
CA LEU A 4 3.25 -11.71 -4.64
C LEU A 4 2.16 -10.63 -4.80
N ALA A 5 2.00 -10.06 -6.00
CA ALA A 5 0.92 -9.12 -6.31
C ALA A 5 -0.47 -9.77 -6.35
N ARG A 6 -0.61 -11.07 -6.69
CA ARG A 6 -1.89 -11.80 -6.55
C ARG A 6 -2.17 -12.12 -5.09
N GLY A 7 -1.19 -12.50 -4.29
CA GLY A 7 -1.29 -12.62 -2.85
C GLY A 7 -1.70 -11.29 -2.23
N TYR A 8 -1.16 -10.16 -2.72
CA TYR A 8 -1.59 -8.81 -2.35
C TYR A 8 -2.99 -8.45 -2.87
N ASN A 9 -3.39 -8.94 -4.05
CA ASN A 9 -4.70 -8.67 -4.65
C ASN A 9 -5.81 -9.65 -4.20
N THR A 10 -5.49 -10.76 -3.54
CA THR A 10 -6.50 -11.77 -3.13
C THR A 10 -6.47 -12.13 -1.64
N GLU A 11 -5.35 -11.98 -0.90
CA GLU A 11 -5.29 -12.45 0.50
C GLU A 11 -4.51 -11.55 1.49
N ALA A 12 -3.70 -10.57 1.05
CA ALA A 12 -3.16 -9.57 1.97
C ALA A 12 -4.24 -8.53 2.30
N LYS A 13 -4.91 -8.73 3.42
CA LYS A 13 -5.80 -7.76 4.06
C LYS A 13 -4.98 -6.54 4.54
N CYS A 14 -4.49 -5.72 3.61
CA CYS A 14 -3.96 -4.41 3.95
C CYS A 14 -5.13 -3.55 4.40
N SER A 15 -5.11 -3.08 5.66
CA SER A 15 -6.18 -2.28 6.26
C SER A 15 -6.43 -0.97 5.52
N TYR A 16 -5.58 -0.59 4.57
CA TYR A 16 -5.64 0.65 3.82
C TYR A 16 -6.96 0.85 3.07
N ASN A 17 -7.51 -0.19 2.44
CA ASN A 17 -8.81 -0.10 1.78
C ASN A 17 -9.94 0.13 2.81
N VAL A 18 -9.85 -0.53 3.97
CA VAL A 18 -10.80 -0.36 5.08
C VAL A 18 -10.68 1.05 5.67
N ILE A 19 -9.46 1.55 5.92
CA ILE A 19 -9.19 2.88 6.47
C ILE A 19 -9.66 3.96 5.50
N THR A 20 -9.39 3.80 4.21
CA THR A 20 -9.84 4.75 3.17
C THR A 20 -11.36 4.79 3.12
N THR A 21 -12.02 3.63 3.08
CA THR A 21 -13.48 3.54 3.08
C THR A 21 -14.10 4.09 4.37
N ALA A 22 -13.50 3.80 5.51
CA ALA A 22 -13.94 4.32 6.81
C ALA A 22 -13.80 5.86 6.89
N SER A 23 -12.79 6.44 6.23
CA SER A 23 -12.61 7.89 6.19
C SER A 23 -13.78 8.62 5.53
N TYR A 24 -14.49 7.97 4.60
CA TYR A 24 -15.68 8.51 3.93
C TYR A 24 -16.90 8.64 4.84
N LEU A 25 -16.98 7.85 5.92
CA LEU A 25 -18.13 7.92 6.85
C LEU A 25 -18.26 9.27 7.55
N GLY A 26 -17.14 10.00 7.71
CA GLY A 26 -17.11 11.33 8.33
C GLY A 26 -17.24 12.49 7.34
N MET A 27 -17.38 12.21 6.04
CA MET A 27 -17.40 13.22 4.98
C MET A 27 -18.83 13.50 4.52
N ASN A 28 -19.31 14.73 4.73
CA ASN A 28 -20.61 15.18 4.21
C ASN A 28 -20.68 15.14 2.67
N SER A 29 -19.53 15.20 2.01
CA SER A 29 -19.35 15.19 0.55
C SER A 29 -19.29 13.78 -0.04
N ALA A 30 -19.30 12.71 0.77
CA ALA A 30 -19.18 11.34 0.30
C ALA A 30 -20.55 10.74 -0.04
N PRO A 31 -20.89 10.57 -1.34
CA PRO A 31 -22.11 9.90 -1.73
C PRO A 31 -21.92 8.37 -1.71
N LYS A 32 -22.99 7.60 -1.93
CA LYS A 32 -22.92 6.13 -1.98
C LYS A 32 -21.91 5.65 -3.03
N GLU A 33 -21.81 6.34 -4.15
CA GLU A 33 -20.92 6.05 -5.27
C GLU A 33 -19.44 6.07 -4.85
N ALA A 34 -19.07 6.86 -3.83
CA ALA A 34 -17.71 6.86 -3.29
C ALA A 34 -17.36 5.51 -2.63
N PHE A 35 -18.31 4.91 -1.92
CA PHE A 35 -18.14 3.58 -1.32
C PHE A 35 -18.12 2.50 -2.39
N ASP A 36 -19.01 2.57 -3.38
CA ASP A 36 -19.02 1.62 -4.50
C ASP A 36 -17.70 1.69 -5.31
N TRP A 37 -17.14 2.89 -5.49
CA TRP A 37 -15.83 3.11 -6.09
C TRP A 37 -14.70 2.52 -5.23
N ALA A 38 -14.69 2.77 -3.92
CA ALA A 38 -13.68 2.22 -3.02
C ALA A 38 -13.63 0.67 -3.03
N MET A 39 -14.79 0.03 -3.11
CA MET A 39 -14.92 -1.43 -3.08
C MET A 39 -14.50 -2.12 -4.39
N LYS A 40 -14.45 -1.39 -5.51
CA LYS A 40 -14.04 -1.93 -6.82
C LYS A 40 -12.52 -2.13 -6.95
N GLN A 41 -11.75 -1.74 -5.93
CA GLN A 41 -10.29 -1.94 -5.86
C GLN A 41 -9.56 -1.50 -7.14
N HIS A 42 -9.74 -0.24 -7.52
CA HIS A 42 -9.07 0.32 -8.68
C HIS A 42 -7.56 0.43 -8.47
N ARG A 43 -6.85 0.74 -9.55
CA ARG A 43 -5.38 0.85 -9.54
C ARG A 43 -4.87 1.79 -8.45
N LEU A 44 -5.60 2.87 -8.13
CA LEU A 44 -5.24 3.77 -7.02
C LEU A 44 -5.27 3.06 -5.66
N GLN A 45 -6.35 2.37 -5.32
CA GLN A 45 -6.47 1.61 -4.07
C GLN A 45 -5.41 0.53 -3.96
N VAL A 46 -5.17 -0.20 -5.05
CA VAL A 46 -4.15 -1.24 -5.12
C VAL A 46 -2.75 -0.65 -4.89
N ALA A 47 -2.42 0.46 -5.56
CA ALA A 47 -1.13 1.12 -5.40
C ALA A 47 -0.92 1.68 -3.98
N THR A 48 -1.95 2.31 -3.41
CA THR A 48 -1.93 2.78 -2.00
C THR A 48 -1.72 1.62 -1.02
N ALA A 49 -2.39 0.48 -1.23
CA ALA A 49 -2.24 -0.70 -0.37
C ALA A 49 -0.84 -1.34 -0.49
N ILE A 50 -0.30 -1.43 -1.71
CA ILE A 50 1.06 -1.92 -1.97
C ILE A 50 2.08 -1.03 -1.27
N LEU A 51 1.98 0.30 -1.46
CA LEU A 51 2.90 1.24 -0.82
C LEU A 51 2.84 1.11 0.71
N GLY A 52 1.62 1.07 1.27
CA GLY A 52 1.36 0.85 2.68
C GLY A 52 2.09 -0.35 3.25
N ARG A 53 1.97 -1.50 2.58
CA ARG A 53 2.62 -2.74 3.02
C ARG A 53 4.12 -2.66 2.87
N ILE A 54 4.62 -2.33 1.68
CA ILE A 54 6.07 -2.34 1.40
C ILE A 54 6.84 -1.42 2.36
N MET A 55 6.29 -0.24 2.67
CA MET A 55 6.90 0.67 3.64
C MET A 55 6.89 0.10 5.06
N ASN A 56 5.78 -0.50 5.50
CA ASN A 56 5.69 -1.15 6.80
C ASN A 56 6.76 -2.25 6.94
N ASP A 57 6.84 -3.16 5.97
CA ASP A 57 7.74 -4.34 6.02
C ASP A 57 9.19 -3.91 6.05
N THR A 58 9.52 -2.90 5.27
CA THR A 58 10.87 -2.37 5.18
C THR A 58 11.28 -1.71 6.49
N ALA A 59 10.39 -0.92 7.09
CA ALA A 59 10.64 -0.24 8.36
C ALA A 59 10.67 -1.20 9.55
N SER A 60 9.77 -2.19 9.59
CA SER A 60 9.64 -3.12 10.71
C SER A 60 10.61 -4.30 10.63
N HIS A 61 11.20 -4.60 9.46
CA HIS A 61 11.97 -5.82 9.20
C HIS A 61 12.95 -6.21 10.32
N LYS A 62 13.86 -5.31 10.68
CA LYS A 62 14.92 -5.59 11.66
C LYS A 62 14.34 -5.80 13.05
N PHE A 63 13.27 -5.08 13.37
CA PHE A 63 12.59 -5.19 14.66
C PHE A 63 11.78 -6.48 14.76
N GLU A 64 11.03 -6.84 13.72
CA GLU A 64 10.29 -8.11 13.63
C GLU A 64 11.22 -9.32 13.73
N LYS A 65 12.36 -9.29 13.02
CA LYS A 65 13.40 -10.32 13.10
C LYS A 65 13.96 -10.46 14.52
N LYS A 66 14.24 -9.33 15.19
CA LYS A 66 14.71 -9.33 16.58
C LYS A 66 13.68 -9.92 17.55
N ARG A 67 12.39 -9.76 17.28
CA ARG A 67 11.30 -10.34 18.07
C ARG A 67 11.06 -11.82 17.80
N GLY A 68 11.80 -12.42 16.86
CA GLY A 68 11.65 -13.80 16.48
C GLY A 68 10.43 -14.06 15.60
N GLN A 69 9.93 -13.05 14.87
CA GLN A 69 8.96 -13.34 13.82
C GLN A 69 9.63 -14.19 12.73
N PRO A 70 9.10 -15.39 12.45
CA PRO A 70 9.76 -16.36 11.58
C PRO A 70 9.65 -16.00 10.10
N THR A 71 8.74 -15.10 9.72
CA THR A 71 8.46 -14.78 8.32
C THR A 71 7.99 -13.34 8.20
N THR A 72 8.81 -12.48 7.60
CA THR A 72 8.45 -11.12 7.17
C THR A 72 8.25 -11.09 5.65
N GLY A 73 7.70 -10.00 5.09
CA GLY A 73 7.56 -9.88 3.63
C GLY A 73 8.90 -9.98 2.87
N ILE A 74 9.97 -9.42 3.45
CA ILE A 74 11.34 -9.53 2.91
C ILE A 74 11.82 -10.99 2.95
N GLU A 75 11.58 -11.71 4.04
CA GLU A 75 11.96 -13.12 4.17
C GLU A 75 11.20 -14.00 3.16
N CYS A 76 9.91 -13.74 2.95
CA CYS A 76 9.14 -14.40 1.89
C CYS A 76 9.79 -14.19 0.52
N TYR A 77 10.17 -12.94 0.21
CA TYR A 77 10.79 -12.61 -1.07
C TYR A 77 12.15 -13.28 -1.25
N MET A 78 13.01 -13.25 -0.23
CA MET A 78 14.32 -13.91 -0.25
C MET A 78 14.17 -15.42 -0.51
N ASN A 79 13.23 -16.07 0.17
CA ASN A 79 13.01 -17.51 0.02
C ASN A 79 12.37 -17.89 -1.32
N GLU A 80 11.45 -17.08 -1.85
CA GLU A 80 10.81 -17.33 -3.14
C GLU A 80 11.79 -17.18 -4.31
N TYR A 81 12.67 -16.17 -4.26
CA TYR A 81 13.56 -15.82 -5.37
C TYR A 81 15.02 -16.25 -5.17
N GLY A 82 15.39 -16.77 -4.00
CA GLY A 82 16.75 -17.19 -3.69
C GLY A 82 17.75 -16.03 -3.69
N VAL A 83 17.30 -14.83 -3.30
CA VAL A 83 18.09 -13.59 -3.34
C VAL A 83 18.57 -13.16 -1.95
N SER A 84 19.58 -12.29 -1.92
CA SER A 84 20.05 -11.67 -0.67
C SER A 84 19.03 -10.68 -0.08
N GLU A 85 19.19 -10.37 1.20
CA GLU A 85 18.39 -9.34 1.89
C GLU A 85 18.52 -7.97 1.20
N GLU A 86 19.72 -7.62 0.72
CA GLU A 86 19.98 -6.37 0.00
C GLU A 86 19.22 -6.29 -1.33
N GLU A 87 19.23 -7.37 -2.10
CA GLU A 87 18.49 -7.47 -3.37
C GLU A 87 16.98 -7.41 -3.15
N ALA A 88 16.48 -8.09 -2.10
CA ALA A 88 15.07 -8.03 -1.72
C ALA A 88 14.65 -6.61 -1.31
N LEU A 89 15.43 -5.93 -0.46
CA LEU A 89 15.17 -4.55 -0.05
C LEU A 89 15.17 -3.59 -1.25
N LYS A 90 16.14 -3.74 -2.16
CA LYS A 90 16.20 -2.94 -3.39
C LYS A 90 14.94 -3.11 -4.24
N GLU A 91 14.45 -4.34 -4.38
CA GLU A 91 13.22 -4.57 -5.13
C GLU A 91 12.00 -3.98 -4.43
N PHE A 92 11.92 -4.07 -3.09
CA PHE A 92 10.85 -3.43 -2.33
C PHE A 92 10.83 -1.91 -2.57
N TYR A 93 11.98 -1.25 -2.57
CA TYR A 93 12.05 0.17 -2.93
C TYR A 93 11.59 0.46 -4.37
N ASN A 94 11.94 -0.39 -5.35
CA ASN A 94 11.45 -0.26 -6.73
C ASN A 94 9.92 -0.39 -6.81
N ILE A 95 9.35 -1.36 -6.07
CA ILE A 95 7.89 -1.56 -5.99
C ILE A 95 7.22 -0.32 -5.39
N ALA A 96 7.78 0.25 -4.32
CA ALA A 96 7.27 1.48 -3.72
C ALA A 96 7.32 2.68 -4.68
N GLU A 97 8.40 2.83 -5.45
CA GLU A 97 8.52 3.89 -6.46
C GLU A 97 7.47 3.74 -7.56
N ASN A 98 7.25 2.51 -8.04
CA ASN A 98 6.22 2.22 -9.04
C ASN A 98 4.81 2.47 -8.50
N ALA A 99 4.54 2.10 -7.24
CA ALA A 99 3.27 2.41 -6.58
C ALA A 99 3.02 3.93 -6.49
N TRP A 100 4.05 4.73 -6.22
CA TRP A 100 3.95 6.19 -6.27
C TRP A 100 3.61 6.73 -7.66
N LYS A 101 4.22 6.17 -8.73
CA LYS A 101 3.89 6.53 -10.12
C LYS A 101 2.43 6.23 -10.43
N ASP A 102 1.97 5.04 -10.05
CA ASP A 102 0.57 4.63 -10.20
C ASP A 102 -0.39 5.57 -9.47
N ILE A 103 -0.10 5.92 -8.20
CA ILE A 103 -0.89 6.89 -7.42
C ILE A 103 -0.97 8.24 -8.14
N ASN A 104 0.16 8.76 -8.64
CA ASN A 104 0.21 10.05 -9.32
C ASN A 104 -0.55 10.03 -10.65
N GLU A 105 -0.41 8.96 -11.44
CA GLU A 105 -1.16 8.77 -12.69
C GLU A 105 -2.66 8.71 -12.43
N GLU A 106 -3.11 7.94 -11.45
CA GLU A 106 -4.54 7.84 -11.12
C GLU A 106 -5.10 9.14 -10.53
N PHE A 107 -4.30 9.90 -9.80
CA PHE A 107 -4.71 11.19 -9.23
C PHE A 107 -5.00 12.26 -10.29
N VAL A 108 -4.27 12.27 -11.41
CA VAL A 108 -4.48 13.24 -12.50
C VAL A 108 -5.52 12.80 -13.53
N LYS A 109 -5.94 11.52 -13.50
CA LYS A 109 -6.97 11.00 -14.40
C LYS A 109 -8.34 11.57 -14.04
N LYS A 110 -9.13 11.84 -15.08
CA LYS A 110 -10.56 12.14 -14.91
C LYS A 110 -11.23 10.93 -14.25
N ASN A 111 -11.89 11.18 -13.13
CA ASN A 111 -12.62 10.17 -12.38
C ASN A 111 -14.10 10.55 -12.28
N ASP A 112 -14.94 9.55 -12.09
CA ASP A 112 -16.39 9.71 -11.91
C ASP A 112 -16.77 10.15 -10.49
N ILE A 113 -15.79 10.26 -9.59
CA ILE A 113 -15.94 10.68 -8.20
C ILE A 113 -15.20 12.01 -7.97
N SER A 114 -15.63 12.79 -6.97
CA SER A 114 -15.02 14.07 -6.63
C SER A 114 -13.55 13.92 -6.20
N MET A 115 -12.76 14.96 -6.49
CA MET A 115 -11.36 15.04 -6.04
C MET A 115 -11.22 14.99 -4.51
N GLU A 116 -12.24 15.43 -3.78
CA GLU A 116 -12.27 15.38 -2.32
C GLU A 116 -12.23 13.93 -1.78
N ILE A 117 -12.85 12.99 -2.49
CA ILE A 117 -12.82 11.57 -2.15
C ILE A 117 -11.49 10.95 -2.58
N ILE A 118 -11.00 11.27 -3.78
CA ILE A 118 -9.75 10.72 -4.32
C ILE A 118 -8.54 11.13 -3.47
N ILE A 119 -8.49 12.39 -3.03
CA ILE A 119 -7.36 12.91 -2.26
C ILE A 119 -7.21 12.23 -0.89
N THR A 120 -8.28 11.66 -0.32
CA THR A 120 -8.17 10.89 0.93
C THR A 120 -7.26 9.65 0.78
N ALA A 121 -7.41 8.89 -0.32
CA ALA A 121 -6.61 7.71 -0.60
C ALA A 121 -5.14 8.11 -0.85
N VAL A 122 -4.92 9.20 -1.58
CA VAL A 122 -3.58 9.77 -1.81
C VAL A 122 -2.95 10.26 -0.50
N ASN A 123 -3.73 10.91 0.36
CA ASN A 123 -3.25 11.39 1.65
C ASN A 123 -2.91 10.23 2.59
N LEU A 124 -3.63 9.11 2.53
CA LEU A 124 -3.27 7.92 3.28
C LEU A 124 -1.86 7.42 2.88
N SER A 125 -1.56 7.36 1.58
CA SER A 125 -0.21 7.05 1.08
C SER A 125 0.86 8.03 1.60
N ARG A 126 0.52 9.33 1.69
CA ARG A 126 1.43 10.35 2.25
C ARG A 126 1.65 10.16 3.74
N VAL A 127 0.61 9.81 4.51
CA VAL A 127 0.73 9.51 5.93
C VAL A 127 1.65 8.33 6.15
N THR A 128 1.50 7.24 5.40
CA THR A 128 2.42 6.10 5.41
C THR A 128 3.86 6.54 5.21
N TYR A 129 4.08 7.37 4.20
CA TYR A 129 5.41 7.86 3.90
C TYR A 129 6.01 8.65 5.06
N VAL A 130 5.22 9.52 5.69
CA VAL A 130 5.66 10.31 6.84
C VAL A 130 5.94 9.42 8.06
N VAL A 131 5.05 8.46 8.36
CA VAL A 131 5.20 7.53 9.49
C VAL A 131 6.48 6.71 9.34
N TYR A 132 6.71 6.13 8.16
CA TYR A 132 7.84 5.22 7.93
C TYR A 132 9.09 5.90 7.35
N LYS A 133 9.12 7.24 7.25
CA LYS A 133 10.19 8.01 6.58
C LYS A 133 11.60 7.68 7.08
N HIS A 134 11.72 7.31 8.34
CA HIS A 134 12.99 7.04 9.00
C HIS A 134 13.28 5.54 9.16
N ASN A 135 12.56 4.67 8.42
CA ASN A 135 12.62 3.22 8.52
C ASN A 135 12.44 2.74 9.97
N GLN A 136 11.44 3.32 10.64
CA GLN A 136 11.04 3.05 12.01
C GLN A 136 9.51 2.96 12.05
N ASP A 137 8.99 2.03 12.86
CA ASP A 137 7.57 1.90 13.22
C ASP A 137 7.37 2.42 14.65
#